data_AF-A0A3B0ZB19-F1
#
_entry.id   AF-A0A3B0ZB19-F1
#
_cell.length_a   1.000
_cell.length_b   1.000
_cell.length_c   1.000
_cell.angle_alpha   90.00
_cell.angle_beta   90.00
_cell.angle_gamma   90.00
#
_symmetry.space_group_name_H-M   'P 1'
#
loop_
_entity.id
_entity.type
_entity.pdbx_description
1 polymer ?
#
loop_
_entity_poly.entity_id
_entity_poly.type
_entity_poly.pdbx_seq_one_letter_code
_entity_poly.pdbx_strand_id
1 'polypeptide(L)'
;MMTDLIERAREFATQAHQRIGQRRKYTNQPYDLHLAAVAKLVGEVADDVEMVAAAWLHDTVEDTPATLDDIEKNFGVPVAELVEELTDISKASDGNRAKRKELDRIHSSQASTRAKTVKLADLIDNCKDIRKNDERFAWVYLSEMGALLKVLSDGDAVLFKRASKLHAKFTEQLGGRDAVLSESDDLESAGPTLQGMDDRHFRRMFVEIFTAKDLAEGLLSFDDDSPCEQVKRALKTQRREVASVRISGSVQGYVRMSDLGAGLCADKIKHFTVDQVVNSSATFGDVIHVLTRHDFCFVTVLDNIAGVISRDDVNKPMARMWLFGIVTIVEQQLLKLILERFPNDSWQQQVSAGRMEKAREIQSERQRRNVYCELIDCLQLSDKAQIVIQDPVSLERLGLESKSVAKKTIKRLESLRNHLAHAQDIVTHDWPQIARLSMWIEDMTRK
;
A
#
# COMPACT_ATOMS: atom_id res chain seq x y z
N MET A 1 -30.32 1.89 -33.04
CA MET A 1 -30.94 1.57 -31.74
C MET A 1 -30.29 0.40 -30.97
N MET A 2 -29.09 -0.10 -31.37
CA MET A 2 -28.20 -0.88 -30.47
C MET A 2 -26.79 -0.28 -30.49
N THR A 3 -26.29 0.02 -31.69
CA THR A 3 -25.06 0.81 -31.93
C THR A 3 -25.12 2.22 -31.33
N ASP A 4 -26.32 2.82 -31.26
CA ASP A 4 -26.51 4.19 -30.75
C ASP A 4 -26.24 4.31 -29.24
N LEU A 5 -26.60 3.32 -28.43
CA LEU A 5 -26.38 3.39 -26.98
C LEU A 5 -24.88 3.29 -26.65
N ILE A 6 -24.20 2.31 -27.24
CA ILE A 6 -22.75 2.10 -27.04
C ILE A 6 -21.95 3.30 -27.57
N GLU A 7 -22.33 3.82 -28.73
CA GLU A 7 -21.64 4.96 -29.34
C GLU A 7 -21.78 6.22 -28.46
N ARG A 8 -22.98 6.52 -27.97
CA ARG A 8 -23.18 7.64 -27.04
C ARG A 8 -22.42 7.44 -25.73
N ALA A 9 -22.39 6.21 -25.19
CA ALA A 9 -21.65 5.90 -23.95
C ALA A 9 -20.13 6.09 -24.16
N ARG A 10 -19.61 5.63 -25.30
CA ARG A 10 -18.22 5.87 -25.73
C ARG A 10 -17.91 7.36 -25.80
N GLU A 11 -18.70 8.12 -26.56
CA GLU A 11 -18.48 9.56 -26.74
C GLU A 11 -18.52 10.30 -25.40
N PHE A 12 -19.49 9.98 -24.55
CA PHE A 12 -19.63 10.59 -23.23
C PHE A 12 -18.43 10.29 -22.34
N ALA A 13 -18.03 9.02 -22.20
CA ALA A 13 -16.91 8.63 -21.35
C ALA A 13 -15.60 9.24 -21.87
N THR A 14 -15.32 9.13 -23.18
CA THR A 14 -14.13 9.72 -23.79
C THR A 14 -14.06 11.22 -23.52
N GLN A 15 -15.17 11.97 -23.67
CA GLN A 15 -15.18 13.39 -23.38
C GLN A 15 -15.00 13.69 -21.89
N ALA A 16 -15.65 12.94 -20.99
CA ALA A 16 -15.55 13.14 -19.55
C ALA A 16 -14.09 12.99 -19.05
N HIS A 17 -13.42 11.90 -19.43
CA HIS A 17 -12.02 11.65 -19.07
C HIS A 17 -11.05 12.61 -19.79
N GLN A 18 -11.34 13.04 -21.02
CA GLN A 18 -10.54 14.06 -21.72
C GLN A 18 -10.61 15.44 -21.06
N ARG A 19 -11.78 15.86 -20.55
CA ARG A 19 -11.96 17.18 -19.89
C ARG A 19 -11.09 17.35 -18.65
N ILE A 20 -10.90 16.28 -17.89
CA ILE A 20 -9.99 16.27 -16.73
C ILE A 20 -8.55 15.93 -17.08
N GLY A 21 -8.25 15.70 -18.37
CA GLY A 21 -6.93 15.35 -18.86
C GLY A 21 -6.42 13.99 -18.37
N GLN A 22 -7.31 13.05 -18.05
CA GLN A 22 -6.92 11.75 -17.51
C GLN A 22 -6.13 10.93 -18.52
N ARG A 23 -5.04 10.34 -18.04
CA ARG A 23 -4.13 9.50 -18.81
C ARG A 23 -3.80 8.24 -18.02
N ARG A 24 -3.44 7.18 -18.74
CA ARG A 24 -2.91 5.96 -18.14
C ARG A 24 -1.66 6.27 -17.34
N LYS A 25 -1.66 5.86 -16.07
CA LYS A 25 -0.61 6.10 -15.08
C LYS A 25 0.80 5.79 -15.57
N TYR A 26 0.95 4.74 -16.38
CA TYR A 26 2.26 4.21 -16.75
C TYR A 26 2.68 4.50 -18.19
N THR A 27 1.74 4.48 -19.12
CA THR A 27 2.02 4.67 -20.55
C THR A 27 1.79 6.10 -21.01
N ASN A 28 1.20 6.94 -20.14
CA ASN A 28 0.75 8.30 -20.45
C ASN A 28 -0.23 8.37 -21.64
N GLN A 29 -0.80 7.23 -22.03
CA GLN A 29 -1.76 7.13 -23.12
C GLN A 29 -3.11 7.70 -22.68
N PRO A 30 -3.90 8.22 -23.64
CA PRO A 30 -5.28 8.64 -23.38
C PRO A 30 -6.11 7.53 -22.70
N TYR A 31 -6.93 7.89 -21.70
CA TYR A 31 -7.67 6.92 -20.89
C TYR A 31 -8.74 6.15 -21.68
N ASP A 32 -9.25 6.71 -22.78
CA ASP A 32 -10.20 6.06 -23.70
C ASP A 32 -9.70 4.73 -24.28
N LEU A 33 -8.38 4.50 -24.36
CA LEU A 33 -7.84 3.21 -24.76
C LEU A 33 -8.17 2.09 -23.76
N HIS A 34 -8.26 2.42 -22.47
CA HIS A 34 -8.74 1.49 -21.44
C HIS A 34 -10.17 1.09 -21.68
N LEU A 35 -11.02 2.10 -21.79
CA LEU A 35 -12.47 1.94 -21.87
C LEU A 35 -12.81 1.11 -23.12
N ALA A 36 -12.10 1.37 -24.23
CA ALA A 36 -12.17 0.58 -25.44
C ALA A 36 -11.78 -0.89 -25.22
N ALA A 37 -10.71 -1.14 -24.45
CA ALA A 37 -10.25 -2.49 -24.16
C ALA A 37 -11.23 -3.27 -23.28
N VAL A 38 -11.77 -2.64 -22.23
CA VAL A 38 -12.77 -3.23 -21.33
C VAL A 38 -14.06 -3.52 -22.09
N ALA A 39 -14.62 -2.53 -22.81
CA ALA A 39 -15.82 -2.70 -23.61
C ALA A 39 -15.68 -3.79 -24.67
N LYS A 40 -14.50 -3.89 -25.29
CA LYS A 40 -14.20 -4.98 -26.24
C LYS A 40 -14.21 -6.35 -25.56
N LEU A 41 -13.58 -6.49 -24.39
CA LEU A 41 -13.56 -7.76 -23.65
C LEU A 41 -14.96 -8.20 -23.23
N VAL A 42 -15.82 -7.26 -22.84
CA VAL A 42 -17.22 -7.53 -22.51
C VAL A 42 -18.00 -7.96 -23.76
N GLY A 43 -17.83 -7.26 -24.88
CA GLY A 43 -18.46 -7.62 -26.16
C GLY A 43 -17.94 -8.93 -26.79
N GLU A 44 -16.83 -9.50 -26.31
CA GLU A 44 -16.36 -10.83 -26.72
C GLU A 44 -17.20 -11.96 -26.08
N VAL A 45 -17.88 -11.69 -24.95
CA VAL A 45 -18.56 -12.73 -24.15
C VAL A 45 -20.06 -12.50 -23.98
N ALA A 46 -20.57 -11.32 -24.35
CA ALA A 46 -21.97 -11.00 -24.21
C ALA A 46 -22.48 -10.08 -25.32
N ASP A 47 -23.69 -10.35 -25.78
CA ASP A 47 -24.45 -9.51 -26.73
C ASP A 47 -25.35 -8.48 -26.00
N ASP A 48 -25.02 -8.16 -24.76
CA ASP A 48 -25.76 -7.22 -23.90
C ASP A 48 -25.27 -5.78 -24.11
N VAL A 49 -26.08 -4.99 -24.81
CA VAL A 49 -25.77 -3.61 -25.21
C VAL A 49 -25.59 -2.70 -23.98
N GLU A 50 -26.39 -2.89 -22.93
CA GLU A 50 -26.31 -2.10 -21.71
C GLU A 50 -25.04 -2.44 -20.93
N MET A 51 -24.64 -3.71 -20.90
CA MET A 51 -23.40 -4.13 -20.27
C MET A 51 -22.17 -3.59 -21.00
N VAL A 52 -22.18 -3.56 -22.34
CA VAL A 52 -21.11 -2.93 -23.13
C VAL A 52 -21.09 -1.41 -22.95
N ALA A 53 -22.26 -0.77 -22.82
CA ALA A 53 -22.34 0.65 -22.49
C ALA A 53 -21.80 0.94 -21.07
N ALA A 54 -22.17 0.15 -20.07
CA ALA A 54 -21.63 0.24 -18.71
C ALA A 54 -20.12 0.02 -18.68
N ALA A 55 -19.57 -0.87 -19.51
CA ALA A 55 -18.13 -1.07 -19.65
C ALA A 55 -17.39 0.18 -20.16
N TRP A 56 -18.01 0.99 -21.03
CA TRP A 56 -17.45 2.31 -21.39
C TRP A 56 -17.52 3.31 -20.24
N LEU A 57 -18.52 3.19 -19.37
CA LEU A 57 -18.84 4.17 -18.33
C LEU A 57 -18.32 3.79 -16.93
N HIS A 58 -17.73 2.62 -16.74
CA HIS A 58 -17.47 2.05 -15.41
C HIS A 58 -16.64 2.94 -14.47
N ASP A 59 -15.69 3.69 -15.01
CA ASP A 59 -14.85 4.63 -14.24
C ASP A 59 -15.37 6.08 -14.25
N THR A 60 -16.46 6.37 -14.97
CA THR A 60 -16.87 7.77 -15.19
C THR A 60 -17.35 8.44 -13.93
N VAL A 61 -18.06 7.73 -13.05
CA VAL A 61 -18.54 8.27 -11.77
C VAL A 61 -17.42 8.30 -10.72
N GLU A 62 -16.45 7.37 -10.81
CA GLU A 62 -15.33 7.30 -9.86
C GLU A 62 -14.28 8.38 -10.13
N ASP A 63 -13.91 8.59 -11.41
CA ASP A 63 -12.77 9.43 -11.78
C ASP A 63 -13.15 10.83 -12.28
N THR A 64 -14.41 11.06 -12.66
CA THR A 64 -14.85 12.32 -13.27
C THR A 64 -15.98 13.00 -12.48
N PRO A 65 -16.28 14.29 -12.72
CA PRO A 65 -17.42 14.95 -12.08
C PRO A 65 -18.81 14.43 -12.49
N ALA A 66 -18.92 13.44 -13.38
CA ALA A 66 -20.20 12.87 -13.79
C ALA A 66 -20.86 12.12 -12.62
N THR A 67 -22.19 12.21 -12.52
CA THR A 67 -22.97 11.59 -11.46
C THR A 67 -23.81 10.42 -11.97
N LEU A 68 -24.27 9.53 -11.09
CA LEU A 68 -25.22 8.46 -11.46
C LEU A 68 -26.50 9.03 -12.08
N ASP A 69 -26.98 10.19 -11.63
CA ASP A 69 -28.10 10.91 -12.23
C ASP A 69 -27.82 11.30 -13.69
N ASP A 70 -26.60 11.70 -14.01
CA ASP A 70 -26.20 12.01 -15.39
C ASP A 70 -26.19 10.73 -16.23
N ILE A 71 -25.71 9.61 -15.67
CA ILE A 71 -25.73 8.31 -16.35
C ILE A 71 -27.17 7.87 -16.61
N GLU A 72 -28.05 7.95 -15.62
CA GLU A 72 -29.47 7.56 -15.76
C GLU A 72 -30.19 8.41 -16.81
N LYS A 73 -30.02 9.74 -16.77
CA LYS A 73 -30.67 10.65 -17.73
C LYS A 73 -30.22 10.39 -19.17
N ASN A 74 -28.95 10.06 -19.37
CA ASN A 74 -28.40 9.88 -20.70
C ASN A 74 -28.61 8.45 -21.22
N PHE A 75 -28.49 7.42 -20.39
CA PHE A 75 -28.38 6.01 -20.79
C PHE A 75 -29.48 5.10 -20.23
N GLY A 76 -30.30 5.60 -19.30
CA GLY A 76 -31.39 4.87 -18.67
C GLY A 76 -30.99 4.17 -17.38
N VAL A 77 -32.00 3.83 -16.59
CA VAL A 77 -31.87 3.15 -15.28
C VAL A 77 -31.01 1.88 -15.34
N PRO A 78 -31.19 0.96 -16.32
CA PRO A 78 -30.42 -0.29 -16.33
C PRO A 78 -28.90 -0.07 -16.45
N VAL A 79 -28.47 0.98 -17.17
CA VAL A 79 -27.04 1.31 -17.30
C VAL A 79 -26.52 2.00 -16.04
N ALA A 80 -27.32 2.88 -15.42
CA ALA A 80 -26.95 3.54 -14.17
C ALA A 80 -26.79 2.55 -13.01
N GLU A 81 -27.68 1.57 -12.88
CA GLU A 81 -27.58 0.49 -11.89
C GLU A 81 -26.28 -0.31 -12.07
N LEU A 82 -25.93 -0.66 -13.31
CA LEU A 82 -24.67 -1.35 -13.59
C LEU A 82 -23.44 -0.49 -13.24
N VAL A 83 -23.46 0.81 -13.53
CA VAL A 83 -22.35 1.72 -13.21
C VAL A 83 -22.22 1.92 -11.69
N GLU A 84 -23.33 2.00 -10.95
CA GLU A 84 -23.34 2.06 -9.49
C GLU A 84 -22.73 0.80 -8.88
N GLU A 85 -23.11 -0.38 -9.37
CA GLU A 85 -22.55 -1.66 -8.94
C GLU A 85 -21.03 -1.79 -9.23
N LEU A 86 -20.54 -1.08 -10.24
CA LEU A 86 -19.12 -1.09 -10.65
C LEU A 86 -18.24 -0.08 -9.90
N THR A 87 -18.85 0.99 -9.40
CA THR A 87 -18.18 2.10 -8.71
C THR A 87 -17.80 1.68 -7.29
N ASP A 88 -16.54 1.94 -6.89
CA ASP A 88 -16.09 1.68 -5.53
C ASP A 88 -16.87 2.59 -4.54
N ILE A 89 -17.52 1.99 -3.53
CA ILE A 89 -18.34 2.73 -2.55
C ILE A 89 -17.54 3.33 -1.40
N SER A 90 -16.31 2.85 -1.21
CA SER A 90 -15.51 3.24 -0.06
C SER A 90 -15.02 4.68 -0.18
N LYS A 91 -15.17 5.42 0.91
CA LYS A 91 -14.67 6.78 1.06
C LYS A 91 -13.34 6.77 1.80
N ALA A 92 -12.55 7.82 1.60
CA ALA A 92 -11.32 8.01 2.38
C ALA A 92 -11.57 8.01 3.91
N SER A 93 -12.79 8.34 4.35
CA SER A 93 -13.25 8.28 5.74
C SER A 93 -13.43 6.87 6.30
N ASP A 94 -13.58 5.84 5.46
CA ASP A 94 -14.02 4.51 5.87
C ASP A 94 -12.89 3.63 6.46
N GLY A 95 -11.74 4.24 6.76
CA GLY A 95 -10.59 3.59 7.38
C GLY A 95 -9.44 3.38 6.40
N ASN A 96 -8.51 2.48 6.74
CA ASN A 96 -7.31 2.20 5.95
C ASN A 96 -7.62 1.54 4.60
N ARG A 97 -6.62 1.44 3.70
CA ARG A 97 -6.81 0.86 2.34
C ARG A 97 -7.37 -0.55 2.39
N ALA A 98 -6.97 -1.36 3.37
CA ALA A 98 -7.46 -2.72 3.53
C ALA A 98 -8.96 -2.75 3.87
N LYS A 99 -9.41 -1.86 4.76
CA LYS A 99 -10.82 -1.73 5.13
C LYS A 99 -11.65 -1.19 3.97
N ARG A 100 -11.15 -0.18 3.26
CA ARG A 100 -11.79 0.34 2.04
C ARG A 100 -11.94 -0.73 0.98
N LYS A 101 -10.86 -1.44 0.65
CA LYS A 101 -10.91 -2.56 -0.30
C LYS A 101 -11.73 -3.75 0.20
N GLU A 102 -11.92 -3.94 1.50
CA GLU A 102 -12.88 -4.90 2.03
C GLU A 102 -14.33 -4.44 1.80
N LEU A 103 -14.64 -3.16 2.02
CA LEU A 103 -15.96 -2.60 1.71
C LEU A 103 -16.27 -2.70 0.23
N ASP A 104 -15.33 -2.32 -0.64
CA ASP A 104 -15.50 -2.42 -2.11
C ASP A 104 -15.66 -3.89 -2.56
N ARG A 105 -14.98 -4.84 -1.88
CA ARG A 105 -15.16 -6.28 -2.12
C ARG A 105 -16.55 -6.75 -1.70
N ILE A 106 -17.04 -6.32 -0.53
CA ILE A 106 -18.38 -6.66 -0.06
C ILE A 106 -19.42 -6.12 -1.06
N HIS A 107 -19.27 -4.87 -1.52
CA HIS A 107 -20.10 -4.29 -2.58
C HIS A 107 -20.05 -5.13 -3.86
N SER A 108 -18.84 -5.43 -4.35
CA SER A 108 -18.63 -6.26 -5.53
C SER A 108 -19.20 -7.68 -5.38
N SER A 109 -19.27 -8.22 -4.16
CA SER A 109 -19.85 -9.54 -3.89
C SER A 109 -21.38 -9.56 -4.06
N GLN A 110 -22.02 -8.41 -3.81
CA GLN A 110 -23.47 -8.20 -3.90
C GLN A 110 -23.90 -7.71 -5.29
N ALA A 111 -22.96 -7.25 -6.12
CA ALA A 111 -23.21 -6.82 -7.49
C ALA A 111 -23.81 -7.93 -8.37
N SER A 112 -24.55 -7.53 -9.40
CA SER A 112 -25.14 -8.45 -10.37
C SER A 112 -24.07 -9.21 -11.16
N THR A 113 -24.45 -10.37 -11.72
CA THR A 113 -23.56 -11.15 -12.60
C THR A 113 -23.10 -10.35 -13.83
N ARG A 114 -23.92 -9.39 -14.29
CA ARG A 114 -23.60 -8.45 -15.36
C ARG A 114 -22.48 -7.50 -14.94
N ALA A 115 -22.60 -6.81 -13.81
CA ALA A 115 -21.54 -5.93 -13.30
C ALA A 115 -20.26 -6.70 -12.98
N LYS A 116 -20.35 -7.89 -12.37
CA LYS A 116 -19.20 -8.75 -12.11
C LYS A 116 -18.46 -9.13 -13.39
N THR A 117 -19.18 -9.35 -14.50
CA THR A 117 -18.59 -9.61 -15.83
C THR A 117 -17.78 -8.42 -16.33
N VAL A 118 -18.28 -7.19 -16.15
CA VAL A 118 -17.55 -5.97 -16.51
C VAL A 118 -16.32 -5.78 -15.61
N LYS A 119 -16.44 -5.98 -14.29
CA LYS A 119 -15.31 -5.90 -13.35
C LYS A 119 -14.22 -6.93 -13.69
N LEU A 120 -14.58 -8.13 -14.17
CA LEU A 120 -13.60 -9.12 -14.66
C LEU A 120 -12.85 -8.63 -15.91
N ALA A 121 -13.53 -7.97 -16.84
CA ALA A 121 -12.90 -7.37 -18.03
C ALA A 121 -11.92 -6.25 -17.65
N ASP A 122 -12.33 -5.38 -16.72
CA ASP A 122 -11.48 -4.33 -16.16
C ASP A 122 -10.21 -4.92 -15.51
N LEU A 123 -10.38 -5.90 -14.62
CA LEU A 123 -9.26 -6.58 -13.97
C LEU A 123 -8.26 -7.16 -14.98
N ILE A 124 -8.72 -7.71 -16.10
CA ILE A 124 -7.87 -8.27 -17.17
C ILE A 124 -7.04 -7.18 -17.85
N ASP A 125 -7.61 -6.02 -18.16
CA ASP A 125 -6.91 -4.94 -18.83
C ASP A 125 -5.88 -4.30 -17.88
N ASN A 126 -6.31 -3.94 -16.67
CA ASN A 126 -5.46 -3.34 -15.65
C ASN A 126 -4.30 -4.28 -15.27
N CYS A 127 -4.54 -5.58 -15.16
CA CYS A 127 -3.48 -6.57 -14.87
C CYS A 127 -2.39 -6.60 -15.96
N LYS A 128 -2.77 -6.47 -17.24
CA LYS A 128 -1.80 -6.44 -18.36
C LYS A 128 -0.97 -5.16 -18.35
N ASP A 129 -1.60 -4.01 -18.10
CA ASP A 129 -0.90 -2.72 -18.08
C ASP A 129 0.05 -2.59 -16.88
N ILE A 130 -0.43 -2.95 -15.68
CA ILE A 130 0.36 -2.90 -14.44
C ILE A 130 1.58 -3.82 -14.54
N ARG A 131 1.41 -5.06 -15.03
CA ARG A 131 2.52 -5.98 -15.19
C ARG A 131 3.62 -5.41 -16.07
N LYS A 132 3.26 -4.77 -17.20
CA LYS A 132 4.24 -4.32 -18.18
C LYS A 132 5.08 -3.16 -17.67
N ASN A 133 4.54 -2.35 -16.76
CA ASN A 133 5.12 -1.06 -16.44
C ASN A 133 5.44 -0.83 -14.95
N ASP A 134 4.96 -1.67 -14.02
CA ASP A 134 5.19 -1.51 -12.58
C ASP A 134 5.24 -2.86 -11.84
N GLU A 135 6.39 -3.55 -11.95
CA GLU A 135 6.67 -4.82 -11.25
C GLU A 135 6.55 -4.69 -9.72
N ARG A 136 6.71 -3.49 -9.14
CA ARG A 136 6.64 -3.25 -7.69
C ARG A 136 5.19 -3.16 -7.21
N PHE A 137 4.30 -2.55 -7.98
CA PHE A 137 2.86 -2.49 -7.68
C PHE A 137 2.12 -3.76 -8.07
N ALA A 138 2.64 -4.53 -9.04
CA ALA A 138 2.02 -5.76 -9.51
C ALA A 138 1.65 -6.74 -8.39
N TRP A 139 2.48 -6.85 -7.34
CA TRP A 139 2.20 -7.71 -6.17
C TRP A 139 0.98 -7.26 -5.36
N VAL A 140 0.85 -5.95 -5.11
CA VAL A 140 -0.29 -5.39 -4.38
C VAL A 140 -1.56 -5.61 -5.19
N TYR A 141 -1.50 -5.28 -6.47
CA TYR A 141 -2.63 -5.43 -7.38
C TYR A 141 -3.06 -6.90 -7.53
N LEU A 142 -2.12 -7.85 -7.62
CA LEU A 142 -2.47 -9.28 -7.72
C LEU A 142 -3.09 -9.83 -6.44
N SER A 143 -2.64 -9.39 -5.26
CA SER A 143 -3.30 -9.73 -3.99
C SER A 143 -4.74 -9.20 -3.94
N GLU A 144 -4.94 -7.93 -4.34
CA GLU A 144 -6.27 -7.31 -4.43
C GLU A 144 -7.16 -8.03 -5.47
N MET A 145 -6.62 -8.33 -6.66
CA MET A 145 -7.29 -9.08 -7.73
C MET A 145 -7.65 -10.49 -7.26
N GLY A 146 -6.76 -11.19 -6.56
CA GLY A 146 -7.03 -12.53 -6.03
C GLY A 146 -8.15 -12.55 -4.99
N ALA A 147 -8.25 -11.52 -4.15
CA ALA A 147 -9.35 -11.37 -3.21
C ALA A 147 -10.68 -11.05 -3.92
N LEU A 148 -10.67 -10.19 -4.94
CA LEU A 148 -11.84 -9.89 -5.78
C LEU A 148 -12.32 -11.12 -6.56
N LEU A 149 -11.41 -11.91 -7.15
CA LEU A 149 -11.78 -13.13 -7.88
C LEU A 149 -12.57 -14.13 -7.03
N LYS A 150 -12.43 -14.13 -5.70
CA LYS A 150 -13.23 -15.01 -4.82
C LYS A 150 -14.72 -14.65 -4.82
N VAL A 151 -15.05 -13.39 -5.07
CA VAL A 151 -16.42 -12.85 -5.02
C VAL A 151 -17.02 -12.57 -6.40
N LEU A 152 -16.23 -12.71 -7.47
CA LEU A 152 -16.63 -12.53 -8.87
C LEU A 152 -16.89 -13.85 -9.63
N SER A 153 -17.00 -14.98 -8.91
CA SER A 153 -17.06 -16.33 -9.50
C SER A 153 -18.34 -16.62 -10.29
N ASP A 154 -19.38 -15.83 -10.06
CA ASP A 154 -20.69 -15.86 -10.73
C ASP A 154 -20.80 -14.88 -11.91
N GLY A 155 -19.73 -14.16 -12.26
CA GLY A 155 -19.61 -13.46 -13.54
C GLY A 155 -19.42 -14.41 -14.73
N ASP A 156 -19.19 -13.87 -15.93
CA ASP A 156 -18.96 -14.69 -17.13
C ASP A 156 -17.81 -15.70 -16.95
N ALA A 157 -18.08 -16.96 -17.27
CA ALA A 157 -17.15 -18.06 -17.05
C ALA A 157 -15.87 -17.96 -17.92
N VAL A 158 -15.96 -17.38 -19.12
CA VAL A 158 -14.83 -17.24 -20.04
C VAL A 158 -13.89 -16.15 -19.53
N LEU A 159 -14.42 -14.97 -19.16
CA LEU A 159 -13.64 -13.90 -18.56
C LEU A 159 -13.12 -14.29 -17.19
N PHE A 160 -13.90 -14.97 -16.36
CA PHE A 160 -13.43 -15.49 -15.07
C PHE A 160 -12.23 -16.40 -15.26
N LYS A 161 -12.33 -17.41 -16.14
CA LYS A 161 -11.22 -18.32 -16.44
C LYS A 161 -10.01 -17.57 -17.00
N ARG A 162 -10.22 -16.54 -17.83
CA ARG A 162 -9.15 -15.70 -18.38
C ARG A 162 -8.47 -14.87 -17.29
N ALA A 163 -9.24 -14.23 -16.42
CA ALA A 163 -8.76 -13.44 -15.29
C ALA A 163 -8.05 -14.31 -14.27
N SER A 164 -8.62 -15.46 -13.88
CA SER A 164 -7.98 -16.44 -12.99
C SER A 164 -6.71 -17.02 -13.60
N LYS A 165 -6.69 -17.32 -14.91
CA LYS A 165 -5.46 -17.78 -15.59
C LYS A 165 -4.42 -16.68 -15.68
N LEU A 166 -4.83 -15.43 -15.88
CA LEU A 166 -3.93 -14.27 -15.91
C LEU A 166 -3.33 -14.03 -14.53
N HIS A 167 -4.17 -14.00 -13.49
CA HIS A 167 -3.78 -13.93 -12.10
C HIS A 167 -2.86 -15.09 -11.75
N ALA A 168 -3.26 -16.35 -11.97
CA ALA A 168 -2.43 -17.52 -11.69
C ALA A 168 -1.10 -17.48 -12.44
N LYS A 169 -1.11 -17.17 -13.75
CA LYS A 169 0.13 -17.04 -14.54
C LYS A 169 1.02 -15.93 -14.01
N PHE A 170 0.48 -14.80 -13.58
CA PHE A 170 1.29 -13.67 -13.13
C PHE A 170 1.73 -13.86 -11.69
N THR A 171 0.89 -14.43 -10.83
CA THR A 171 1.22 -14.91 -9.51
C THR A 171 2.19 -16.09 -9.56
N GLU A 172 2.27 -16.89 -10.63
CA GLU A 172 3.29 -17.94 -10.86
C GLU A 172 4.53 -17.36 -11.57
N GLN A 173 4.43 -16.28 -12.32
CA GLN A 173 5.62 -15.59 -12.84
C GLN A 173 6.28 -14.73 -11.76
N LEU A 174 5.49 -14.23 -10.81
CA LEU A 174 5.95 -13.53 -9.61
C LEU A 174 6.18 -14.49 -8.43
N GLY A 175 5.54 -15.67 -8.41
CA GLY A 175 5.51 -16.67 -7.33
C GLY A 175 5.89 -18.09 -7.76
N GLY A 176 6.37 -18.29 -8.98
CA GLY A 176 7.42 -19.29 -9.32
C GLY A 176 8.76 -18.90 -8.70
N ARG A 177 8.73 -17.80 -7.93
CA ARG A 177 9.63 -17.36 -6.89
C ARG A 177 9.10 -17.58 -5.46
N ASP A 178 7.89 -18.13 -5.21
CA ASP A 178 7.30 -18.38 -3.86
C ASP A 178 5.93 -19.15 -3.88
N ALA A 179 5.85 -20.39 -4.36
CA ALA A 179 4.59 -21.16 -4.25
C ALA A 179 4.77 -22.68 -4.17
N VAL A 180 5.07 -23.19 -2.97
CA VAL A 180 4.37 -24.37 -2.43
C VAL A 180 4.16 -24.13 -0.94
N LEU A 181 2.91 -24.31 -0.47
CA LEU A 181 2.51 -24.97 0.78
C LEU A 181 1.19 -24.37 1.30
N SER A 182 0.11 -25.11 1.07
CA SER A 182 -1.14 -25.04 1.82
C SER A 182 -1.18 -26.14 2.89
N GLU A 183 -1.80 -25.80 4.03
CA GLU A 183 -2.53 -26.65 4.99
C GLU A 183 -1.82 -27.80 5.74
N SER A 184 -1.83 -27.69 7.08
CA SER A 184 -2.18 -28.80 7.97
C SER A 184 -2.60 -28.26 9.35
N ASP A 185 -3.75 -28.74 9.82
CA ASP A 185 -4.43 -28.48 11.10
C ASP A 185 -3.68 -28.96 12.36
N ASP A 186 -4.14 -28.39 13.48
CA ASP A 186 -4.18 -28.85 14.88
C ASP A 186 -2.90 -29.02 15.71
N LEU A 187 -2.81 -28.23 16.80
CA LEU A 187 -2.87 -28.73 18.18
C LEU A 187 -2.96 -27.57 19.19
N GLU A 188 -4.10 -27.50 19.89
CA GLU A 188 -4.27 -26.75 21.13
C GLU A 188 -3.38 -27.31 22.25
N SER A 189 -2.80 -26.43 23.07
CA SER A 189 -2.65 -26.71 24.50
C SER A 189 -2.68 -25.42 25.31
N ALA A 190 -3.63 -25.37 26.24
CA ALA A 190 -3.94 -24.25 27.11
C ALA A 190 -2.93 -24.05 28.25
N GLY A 191 -2.68 -22.78 28.58
CA GLY A 191 -2.07 -22.30 29.82
C GLY A 191 -2.03 -20.76 29.80
N PRO A 192 -2.25 -20.05 30.93
CA PRO A 192 -2.16 -18.60 30.97
C PRO A 192 -0.69 -18.18 30.99
N THR A 193 -0.08 -18.12 29.81
CA THR A 193 1.27 -17.59 29.65
C THR A 193 1.16 -16.06 29.59
N LEU A 194 1.89 -15.34 30.44
CA LEU A 194 2.10 -13.90 30.27
C LEU A 194 2.76 -13.69 28.89
N GLN A 195 1.95 -13.24 27.93
CA GLN A 195 2.25 -13.17 26.49
C GLN A 195 3.17 -11.98 26.18
N GLY A 196 4.36 -12.26 25.63
CA GLY A 196 5.35 -11.26 25.21
C GLY A 196 5.12 -10.69 23.80
N MET A 197 6.17 -10.11 23.19
CA MET A 197 6.13 -9.50 21.84
C MET A 197 5.77 -10.46 20.69
N ASP A 198 5.70 -11.76 20.97
CA ASP A 198 5.29 -12.81 20.03
C ASP A 198 3.78 -12.98 19.91
N ASP A 199 3.01 -12.28 20.74
CA ASP A 199 1.57 -12.25 20.67
C ASP A 199 1.09 -11.38 19.49
N ARG A 200 0.17 -11.94 18.69
CA ARG A 200 -0.53 -11.23 17.61
C ARG A 200 -1.18 -9.97 18.14
N HIS A 201 -1.74 -10.01 19.35
CA HIS A 201 -2.34 -8.84 20.00
C HIS A 201 -1.30 -7.74 20.23
N PHE A 202 -0.10 -8.07 20.74
CA PHE A 202 0.98 -7.10 20.92
C PHE A 202 1.46 -6.52 19.60
N ARG A 203 1.64 -7.33 18.55
CA ARG A 203 2.06 -6.85 17.22
C ARG A 203 1.02 -5.93 16.59
N ARG A 204 -0.25 -6.27 16.74
CA ARG A 204 -1.37 -5.43 16.29
C ARG A 204 -1.41 -4.11 17.07
N MET A 205 -1.32 -4.15 18.40
CA MET A 205 -1.21 -2.94 19.21
C MET A 205 0.00 -2.10 18.77
N PHE A 206 1.18 -2.69 18.54
CA PHE A 206 2.37 -1.95 18.12
C PHE A 206 2.18 -1.18 16.81
N VAL A 207 1.47 -1.76 15.83
CA VAL A 207 1.18 -1.09 14.56
C VAL A 207 0.07 -0.04 14.67
N GLU A 208 -0.87 -0.22 15.61
CA GLU A 208 -2.01 0.68 15.83
C GLU A 208 -1.73 1.80 16.85
N ILE A 209 -0.68 1.69 17.68
CA ILE A 209 -0.32 2.69 18.72
C ILE A 209 0.11 4.02 18.09
N PHE A 210 0.78 3.99 16.94
CA PHE A 210 1.29 5.18 16.28
C PHE A 210 0.46 5.50 15.04
N THR A 211 -0.05 6.73 15.01
CA THR A 211 -1.00 7.20 14.00
C THR A 211 -0.46 8.42 13.25
N ALA A 212 -1.02 8.71 12.07
CA ALA A 212 -0.64 9.88 11.28
C ALA A 212 -0.63 11.18 12.11
N LYS A 213 -1.54 11.32 13.08
CA LYS A 213 -1.58 12.44 14.02
C LYS A 213 -0.27 12.65 14.80
N ASP A 214 0.43 11.58 15.15
CA ASP A 214 1.66 11.63 15.94
C ASP A 214 2.88 12.13 15.15
N LEU A 215 2.79 12.10 13.81
CA LEU A 215 3.80 12.67 12.91
C LEU A 215 3.38 14.01 12.31
N ALA A 216 2.08 14.23 12.18
CA ALA A 216 1.51 15.37 11.49
C ALA A 216 1.97 16.69 12.10
N GLU A 217 2.43 17.58 11.23
CA GLU A 217 2.67 18.96 11.54
C GLU A 217 1.44 19.80 11.18
N GLY A 218 1.14 20.83 11.97
CA GLY A 218 0.05 21.75 11.68
C GLY A 218 0.25 22.44 10.32
N LEU A 219 -0.78 22.39 9.47
CA LEU A 219 -0.74 22.99 8.15
C LEU A 219 -1.17 24.46 8.23
N LEU A 220 -0.25 25.36 7.87
CA LEU A 220 -0.59 26.77 7.72
C LEU A 220 -1.67 26.94 6.65
N SER A 221 -2.56 27.92 6.82
CA SER A 221 -3.72 28.07 5.97
C SER A 221 -3.97 29.54 5.66
N PHE A 222 -4.10 29.86 4.38
CA PHE A 222 -4.25 31.22 3.85
C PHE A 222 -5.50 31.31 2.98
N ASP A 223 -6.13 32.49 2.93
CA ASP A 223 -7.24 32.75 2.02
C ASP A 223 -6.71 32.93 0.58
N ASP A 224 -7.55 32.69 -0.41
CA ASP A 224 -7.23 32.64 -1.83
C ASP A 224 -6.72 33.99 -2.40
N ASP A 225 -7.13 35.10 -1.79
CA ASP A 225 -6.67 36.45 -2.08
C ASP A 225 -5.33 36.82 -1.40
N SER A 226 -4.70 35.88 -0.69
CA SER A 226 -3.41 36.13 -0.01
C SER A 226 -2.26 36.29 -1.02
N PRO A 227 -1.46 37.36 -0.94
CA PRO A 227 -0.31 37.55 -1.81
C PRO A 227 0.75 36.46 -1.63
N CYS A 228 1.29 35.92 -2.73
CA CYS A 228 2.31 34.86 -2.69
C CYS A 228 3.54 35.23 -1.84
N GLU A 229 3.98 36.49 -1.86
CA GLU A 229 5.12 36.97 -1.07
C GLU A 229 4.86 36.88 0.44
N GLN A 230 3.63 37.15 0.88
CA GLN A 230 3.23 37.01 2.28
C GLN A 230 3.23 35.54 2.70
N VAL A 231 2.64 34.67 1.88
CA VAL A 231 2.60 33.22 2.12
C VAL A 231 4.01 32.65 2.18
N LYS A 232 4.87 33.02 1.22
CA LYS A 232 6.27 32.58 1.13
C LYS A 232 7.09 33.03 2.34
N ARG A 233 6.89 34.27 2.81
CA ARG A 233 7.52 34.77 4.03
C ARG A 233 7.07 33.96 5.25
N ALA A 234 5.78 33.69 5.41
CA ALA A 234 5.25 32.92 6.52
C ALA A 234 5.78 31.47 6.53
N LEU A 235 5.78 30.81 5.38
CA LEU A 235 6.36 29.48 5.18
C LEU A 235 7.84 29.45 5.59
N LYS A 236 8.64 30.43 5.13
CA LYS A 236 10.07 30.54 5.47
C LYS A 236 10.30 30.77 6.97
N THR A 237 9.50 31.63 7.60
CA THR A 237 9.61 31.93 9.04
C THR A 237 9.30 30.70 9.89
N GLN A 238 8.28 29.92 9.52
CA GLN A 238 7.88 28.72 10.25
C GLN A 238 8.60 27.45 9.76
N ARG A 239 9.55 27.57 8.82
CA ARG A 239 10.29 26.46 8.20
C ARG A 239 9.36 25.38 7.65
N ARG A 240 8.29 25.81 6.99
CA ARG A 240 7.31 24.95 6.29
C ARG A 240 7.54 25.02 4.80
N GLU A 241 7.33 23.91 4.12
CA GLU A 241 7.43 23.85 2.65
C GLU A 241 6.08 24.00 1.95
N VAL A 242 4.99 23.84 2.69
CA VAL A 242 3.63 23.76 2.15
C VAL A 242 2.61 24.40 3.08
N ALA A 243 1.58 25.00 2.50
CA ALA A 243 0.42 25.57 3.17
C ALA A 243 -0.86 25.24 2.41
N SER A 244 -1.99 25.17 3.12
CA SER A 244 -3.32 25.10 2.51
C SER A 244 -3.82 26.46 2.04
N VAL A 245 -4.70 26.42 1.04
CA VAL A 245 -5.44 27.57 0.52
C VAL A 245 -6.92 27.35 0.78
N ARG A 246 -7.57 28.37 1.36
CA ARG A 246 -9.01 28.41 1.61
C ARG A 246 -9.70 29.22 0.52
N ILE A 247 -10.75 28.66 -0.06
CA ILE A 247 -11.65 29.36 -0.97
C ILE A 247 -13.02 29.35 -0.31
N SER A 248 -13.61 30.53 -0.14
CA SER A 248 -14.90 30.70 0.55
C SER A 248 -14.92 30.10 1.98
N GLY A 249 -13.79 30.16 2.69
CA GLY A 249 -13.67 29.68 4.07
C GLY A 249 -13.37 28.19 4.23
N SER A 250 -13.32 27.41 3.14
CA SER A 250 -13.01 25.97 3.18
C SER A 250 -11.68 25.68 2.49
N VAL A 251 -10.89 24.77 3.05
CA VAL A 251 -9.62 24.32 2.46
C VAL A 251 -9.89 23.54 1.17
N GLN A 252 -9.41 24.03 0.03
CA GLN A 252 -9.65 23.41 -1.29
C GLN A 252 -8.38 22.94 -2.00
N GLY A 253 -7.22 23.36 -1.52
CA GLY A 253 -5.93 22.97 -2.08
C GLY A 253 -4.77 23.40 -1.23
N TYR A 254 -3.58 23.30 -1.81
CA TYR A 254 -2.33 23.67 -1.17
C TYR A 254 -1.37 24.34 -2.15
N VAL A 255 -0.42 25.10 -1.61
CA VAL A 255 0.68 25.72 -2.35
C VAL A 255 2.01 25.28 -1.76
N ARG A 256 2.99 25.03 -2.64
CA ARG A 256 4.36 24.72 -2.23
C ARG A 256 5.21 25.99 -2.28
N MET A 257 6.13 26.13 -1.34
CA MET A 257 7.02 27.28 -1.26
C MET A 257 7.81 27.51 -2.56
N SER A 258 8.18 26.43 -3.26
CA SER A 258 8.88 26.47 -4.55
C SER A 258 8.03 27.00 -5.70
N ASP A 259 6.71 26.84 -5.62
CA ASP A 259 5.78 27.26 -6.68
C ASP A 259 5.31 28.73 -6.49
N LEU A 260 5.62 29.35 -5.34
CA LEU A 260 5.25 30.74 -5.01
C LEU A 260 6.21 31.76 -5.65
N GLY A 261 5.66 32.56 -6.57
CA GLY A 261 6.30 33.70 -7.24
C GLY A 261 5.52 35.00 -7.03
N ALA A 262 5.37 35.81 -8.08
CA ALA A 262 4.48 36.97 -8.05
C ALA A 262 3.00 36.56 -8.25
N GLY A 263 2.07 37.33 -7.70
CA GLY A 263 0.62 37.09 -7.83
C GLY A 263 -0.04 36.60 -6.54
N LEU A 264 -1.24 36.05 -6.67
CA LEU A 264 -2.05 35.52 -5.56
C LEU A 264 -1.80 34.03 -5.37
N CYS A 265 -2.00 33.52 -4.16
CA CYS A 265 -1.81 32.09 -3.88
C CYS A 265 -2.81 31.21 -4.65
N ALA A 266 -4.02 31.72 -4.95
CA ALA A 266 -5.01 31.05 -5.79
C ALA A 266 -4.44 30.66 -7.17
N ASP A 267 -3.59 31.50 -7.75
CA ASP A 267 -2.99 31.27 -9.09
C ASP A 267 -2.00 30.09 -9.10
N LYS A 268 -1.60 29.61 -7.92
CA LYS A 268 -0.59 28.55 -7.72
C LYS A 268 -1.15 27.34 -6.97
N ILE A 269 -2.46 27.30 -6.76
CA ILE A 269 -3.12 26.24 -6.00
C ILE A 269 -2.94 24.87 -6.67
N LYS A 270 -2.70 23.86 -5.86
CA LYS A 270 -2.75 22.45 -6.22
C LYS A 270 -3.87 21.78 -5.46
N HIS A 271 -4.59 20.89 -6.13
CA HIS A 271 -5.65 20.13 -5.50
C HIS A 271 -5.09 18.90 -4.79
N PHE A 272 -5.71 18.52 -3.69
CA PHE A 272 -5.42 17.28 -3.00
C PHE A 272 -5.94 16.11 -3.84
N THR A 273 -5.16 15.03 -3.93
CA THR A 273 -5.64 13.77 -4.50
C THR A 273 -6.07 12.82 -3.39
N VAL A 274 -7.04 11.96 -3.66
CA VAL A 274 -7.60 11.02 -2.66
C VAL A 274 -6.51 10.12 -2.09
N ASP A 275 -5.53 9.71 -2.90
CA ASP A 275 -4.41 8.86 -2.49
C ASP A 275 -3.27 9.61 -1.76
N GLN A 276 -3.37 10.94 -1.64
CA GLN A 276 -2.44 11.79 -0.91
C GLN A 276 -2.94 12.15 0.50
N VAL A 277 -4.21 11.86 0.80
CA VAL A 277 -4.89 12.26 2.03
C VAL A 277 -5.21 11.04 2.89
N VAL A 278 -4.89 11.11 4.19
CA VAL A 278 -5.19 10.08 5.17
C VAL A 278 -5.92 10.66 6.38
N ASN A 279 -6.70 9.83 7.07
CA ASN A 279 -7.28 10.22 8.35
C ASN A 279 -6.18 10.31 9.43
N SER A 280 -6.37 11.18 10.42
CA SER A 280 -5.53 11.26 11.62
C SER A 280 -5.24 9.93 12.31
N SER A 281 -6.16 8.96 12.24
CA SER A 281 -6.02 7.62 12.81
C SER A 281 -5.30 6.61 11.91
N ALA A 282 -4.87 6.99 10.71
CA ALA A 282 -4.15 6.11 9.79
C ALA A 282 -2.82 5.66 10.39
N THR A 283 -2.35 4.46 10.07
CA THR A 283 -1.10 3.93 10.63
C THR A 283 0.12 4.62 10.02
N PHE A 284 1.29 4.48 10.65
CA PHE A 284 2.54 4.91 10.00
C PHE A 284 2.80 4.18 8.68
N GLY A 285 2.38 2.92 8.53
CA GLY A 285 2.55 2.20 7.27
C GLY A 285 1.73 2.83 6.13
N ASP A 286 0.49 3.25 6.39
CA ASP A 286 -0.32 4.03 5.44
C ASP A 286 0.39 5.35 5.05
N VAL A 287 0.98 6.05 6.03
CA VAL A 287 1.73 7.30 5.80
C VAL A 287 2.97 7.05 4.92
N ILE A 288 3.77 6.04 5.23
CA ILE A 288 4.95 5.66 4.42
C ILE A 288 4.53 5.28 3.00
N HIS A 289 3.37 4.64 2.83
CA HIS A 289 2.83 4.29 1.52
C HIS A 289 2.52 5.53 0.68
N VAL A 290 1.83 6.52 1.25
CA VAL A 290 1.56 7.81 0.59
C VAL A 290 2.86 8.50 0.22
N LEU A 291 3.78 8.63 1.18
CA LEU A 291 5.07 9.29 0.99
C LEU A 291 6.01 8.58 -0.01
N THR A 292 5.73 7.33 -0.36
CA THR A 292 6.47 6.63 -1.42
C THR A 292 6.07 7.13 -2.81
N ARG A 293 4.87 7.69 -2.96
CA ARG A 293 4.34 8.21 -4.24
C ARG A 293 4.29 9.73 -4.30
N HIS A 294 4.11 10.38 -3.16
CA HIS A 294 3.92 11.82 -3.03
C HIS A 294 4.98 12.44 -2.13
N ASP A 295 5.28 13.72 -2.35
CA ASP A 295 6.20 14.48 -1.49
C ASP A 295 5.60 14.75 -0.10
N PHE A 296 4.27 14.86 -0.05
CA PHE A 296 3.49 15.17 1.14
C PHE A 296 2.33 14.19 1.29
N CYS A 297 2.04 13.84 2.54
CA CYS A 297 0.85 13.13 2.99
C CYS A 297 0.03 14.11 3.84
N PHE A 298 -1.21 14.40 3.44
CA PHE A 298 -2.08 15.33 4.14
C PHE A 298 -2.99 14.58 5.12
N VAL A 299 -3.22 15.17 6.28
CA VAL A 299 -3.94 14.52 7.39
C VAL A 299 -5.23 15.24 7.68
N THR A 300 -6.35 14.49 7.67
CA THR A 300 -7.67 15.01 8.02
C THR A 300 -8.02 14.75 9.49
N VAL A 301 -8.69 15.74 10.09
CA VAL A 301 -9.34 15.65 11.40
C VAL A 301 -10.76 16.15 11.23
N LEU A 302 -11.77 15.32 11.53
CA LEU A 302 -13.19 15.64 11.30
C LEU A 302 -13.43 16.16 9.87
N ASP A 303 -12.93 15.41 8.88
CA ASP A 303 -13.02 15.71 7.44
C ASP A 303 -12.38 17.03 6.96
N ASN A 304 -11.65 17.72 7.84
CA ASN A 304 -10.88 18.92 7.49
C ASN A 304 -9.40 18.60 7.40
N ILE A 305 -8.74 19.04 6.33
CA ILE A 305 -7.29 18.92 6.18
C ILE A 305 -6.62 19.88 7.16
N ALA A 306 -5.98 19.32 8.17
CA ALA A 306 -5.41 20.07 9.29
C ALA A 306 -3.90 19.84 9.45
N GLY A 307 -3.39 18.71 8.92
CA GLY A 307 -2.00 18.32 9.08
C GLY A 307 -1.31 17.96 7.77
N VAL A 308 0.01 17.98 7.82
CA VAL A 308 0.87 17.48 6.75
C VAL A 308 2.03 16.69 7.32
N ILE A 309 2.43 15.66 6.59
CA ILE A 309 3.60 14.83 6.85
C ILE A 309 4.42 14.81 5.56
N SER A 310 5.72 15.01 5.68
CA SER A 310 6.73 14.88 4.64
C SER A 310 7.61 13.67 4.92
N ARG A 311 8.51 13.32 3.99
CA ARG A 311 9.49 12.26 4.25
C ARG A 311 10.42 12.60 5.42
N ASP A 312 10.76 13.86 5.61
CA ASP A 312 11.66 14.27 6.70
C ASP A 312 11.08 13.99 8.08
N ASP A 313 9.74 14.01 8.21
CA ASP A 313 9.06 13.70 9.46
C ASP A 313 9.29 12.25 9.93
N VAL A 314 9.73 11.35 9.04
CA VAL A 314 10.14 9.98 9.40
C VAL A 314 11.44 9.95 10.23
N ASN A 315 12.23 11.03 10.20
CA ASN A 315 13.37 11.20 11.10
C ASN A 315 12.94 11.57 12.55
N LYS A 316 11.66 11.84 12.82
CA LYS A 316 11.19 12.15 14.18
C LYS A 316 11.31 10.95 15.13
N PRO A 317 11.44 11.18 16.45
CA PRO A 317 11.58 10.11 17.44
C PRO A 317 10.51 9.02 17.34
N MET A 318 9.25 9.38 17.11
CA MET A 318 8.14 8.42 17.04
C MET A 318 8.30 7.43 15.87
N ALA A 319 8.57 7.93 14.66
CA ALA A 319 8.82 7.10 13.48
C ALA A 319 10.07 6.21 13.66
N ARG A 320 11.12 6.74 14.28
CA ARG A 320 12.34 5.98 14.60
C ARG A 320 12.07 4.86 15.60
N MET A 321 11.31 5.14 16.66
CA MET A 321 10.91 4.14 17.65
C MET A 321 10.05 3.04 17.01
N TRP A 322 9.12 3.43 16.15
CA TRP A 322 8.29 2.50 15.39
C TRP A 322 9.14 1.59 14.49
N LEU A 323 10.05 2.16 13.69
CA LEU A 323 10.96 1.37 12.84
C LEU A 323 11.89 0.46 13.65
N PHE A 324 12.41 0.94 14.78
CA PHE A 324 13.25 0.13 15.67
C PHE A 324 12.47 -1.07 16.24
N GLY A 325 11.21 -0.88 16.60
CA GLY A 325 10.35 -1.98 17.03
C GLY A 325 10.09 -2.99 15.91
N ILE A 326 9.89 -2.55 14.66
CA ILE A 326 9.80 -3.47 13.51
C ILE A 326 11.09 -4.29 13.36
N VAL A 327 12.26 -3.64 13.42
CA VAL A 327 13.56 -4.36 13.35
C VAL A 327 13.68 -5.37 14.49
N THR A 328 13.24 -5.02 15.69
CA THR A 328 13.22 -5.93 16.86
C THR A 328 12.31 -7.14 16.63
N ILE A 329 11.13 -6.93 16.06
CA ILE A 329 10.19 -8.00 15.72
C ILE A 329 10.80 -8.93 14.66
N VAL A 330 11.48 -8.39 13.64
CA VAL A 330 12.22 -9.20 12.65
C VAL A 330 13.30 -10.02 13.34
N GLU A 331 14.07 -9.43 14.25
CA GLU A 331 15.12 -10.14 15.00
C GLU A 331 14.57 -11.31 15.83
N GLN A 332 13.45 -11.10 16.52
CA GLN A 332 12.79 -12.14 17.31
C GLN A 332 12.27 -13.28 16.44
N GLN A 333 11.76 -12.99 15.25
CA GLN A 333 11.31 -14.04 14.32
C GLN A 333 12.47 -14.85 13.75
N LEU A 334 13.59 -14.21 13.44
CA LEU A 334 14.79 -14.93 13.04
C LEU A 334 15.25 -15.87 14.15
N LEU A 335 15.24 -15.41 15.42
CA LEU A 335 15.58 -16.25 16.56
C LEU A 335 14.66 -17.47 16.66
N LYS A 336 13.34 -17.27 16.57
CA LYS A 336 12.35 -18.34 16.58
C LYS A 336 12.59 -19.36 15.47
N LEU A 337 12.82 -18.90 14.24
CA LEU A 337 13.14 -19.78 13.11
C LEU A 337 14.43 -20.57 13.34
N ILE A 338 15.46 -19.97 13.94
CA ILE A 338 16.70 -20.70 14.26
C ILE A 338 16.41 -21.82 15.26
N LEU A 339 15.69 -21.52 16.34
CA LEU A 339 15.38 -22.51 17.38
C LEU A 339 14.48 -23.65 16.85
N GLU A 340 13.53 -23.35 15.97
CA GLU A 340 12.68 -24.36 15.32
C GLU A 340 13.45 -25.27 14.35
N ARG A 341 14.41 -24.71 13.60
CA ARG A 341 15.07 -25.41 12.48
C ARG A 341 16.40 -26.05 12.87
N PHE A 342 17.01 -25.58 13.95
CA PHE A 342 18.32 -26.03 14.41
C PHE A 342 18.28 -26.45 15.88
N PRO A 343 17.62 -27.58 16.21
CA PRO A 343 17.55 -28.08 17.58
C PRO A 343 18.93 -28.45 18.12
N ASN A 344 19.04 -28.53 19.45
CA ASN A 344 20.27 -28.90 20.18
C ASN A 344 21.48 -28.05 19.79
N ASP A 345 21.27 -26.74 19.57
CA ASP A 345 22.31 -25.78 19.19
C ASP A 345 23.08 -26.12 17.91
N SER A 346 22.49 -26.91 17.00
CA SER A 346 23.11 -27.25 15.71
C SER A 346 23.37 -26.03 14.82
N TRP A 347 22.74 -24.89 15.10
CA TRP A 347 22.98 -23.61 14.44
C TRP A 347 24.43 -23.11 14.63
N GLN A 348 25.12 -23.51 15.69
CA GLN A 348 26.52 -23.10 15.94
C GLN A 348 27.45 -23.51 14.78
N GLN A 349 27.13 -24.59 14.07
CA GLN A 349 27.89 -25.06 12.91
C GLN A 349 27.74 -24.15 11.68
N GLN A 350 26.70 -23.31 11.66
CA GLN A 350 26.41 -22.38 10.56
C GLN A 350 27.14 -21.02 10.74
N VAL A 351 27.81 -20.82 11.89
CA VAL A 351 28.50 -19.58 12.24
C VAL A 351 30.01 -19.78 12.17
N SER A 352 30.73 -18.79 11.64
CA SER A 352 32.20 -18.87 11.56
C SER A 352 32.86 -18.82 12.94
N ALA A 353 34.03 -19.46 13.07
CA ALA A 353 34.76 -19.55 14.34
C ALA A 353 34.99 -18.18 15.01
N GLY A 354 35.41 -17.17 14.25
CA GLY A 354 35.63 -15.83 14.80
C GLY A 354 34.35 -15.11 15.26
N ARG A 355 33.20 -15.36 14.62
CA ARG A 355 31.91 -14.83 15.08
C ARG A 355 31.42 -15.55 16.34
N MET A 356 31.67 -16.85 16.43
CA MET A 356 31.37 -17.65 17.62
C MET A 356 32.21 -17.24 18.83
N GLU A 357 33.51 -16.98 18.64
CA GLU A 357 34.40 -16.49 19.68
C GLU A 357 33.90 -15.16 20.26
N LYS A 358 33.58 -14.20 19.38
CA LYS A 358 33.00 -12.91 19.80
C LYS A 358 31.67 -13.06 20.55
N ALA A 359 30.81 -13.99 20.13
CA ALA A 359 29.56 -14.26 20.84
C ALA A 359 29.81 -14.83 22.25
N ARG A 360 30.80 -15.71 22.41
CA ARG A 360 31.21 -16.26 23.72
C ARG A 360 31.84 -15.21 24.62
N GLU A 361 32.63 -14.28 24.07
CA GLU A 361 33.15 -13.13 24.82
C GLU A 361 32.01 -12.26 25.38
N ILE A 362 31.03 -11.93 24.52
CA ILE A 362 29.84 -11.16 24.94
C ILE A 362 29.05 -11.91 26.01
N GLN A 363 28.87 -13.22 25.85
CA GLN A 363 28.16 -14.06 26.82
C GLN A 363 28.90 -14.08 28.17
N SER A 364 30.22 -14.28 28.15
CA SER A 364 31.06 -14.33 29.35
C SER A 364 31.03 -13.01 30.11
N GLU A 365 31.09 -11.88 29.39
CA GLU A 365 30.98 -10.56 29.99
C GLU A 365 29.58 -10.27 30.56
N ARG A 366 28.50 -10.73 29.90
CA ARG A 366 27.12 -10.64 30.43
C ARG A 366 26.95 -11.48 31.69
N GLN A 367 27.44 -12.72 31.69
CA GLN A 367 27.41 -13.61 32.85
C GLN A 367 28.22 -13.06 34.02
N ARG A 368 29.38 -12.45 33.76
CA ARG A 368 30.18 -11.73 34.76
C ARG A 368 29.40 -10.59 35.43
N ARG A 369 28.48 -9.95 34.69
CA ARG A 369 27.57 -8.90 35.19
C ARG A 369 26.28 -9.46 35.80
N ASN A 370 26.19 -10.77 36.04
CA ASN A 370 25.00 -11.47 36.51
C ASN A 370 23.77 -11.30 35.61
N VAL A 371 23.98 -11.11 34.30
CA VAL A 371 22.90 -11.11 33.30
C VAL A 371 22.84 -12.49 32.65
N TYR A 372 21.74 -13.21 32.89
CA TYR A 372 21.48 -14.47 32.21
C TYR A 372 21.28 -14.23 30.71
N CYS A 373 21.98 -15.00 29.88
CA CYS A 373 21.80 -14.99 28.43
C CYS A 373 22.29 -16.31 27.83
N GLU A 374 21.61 -16.76 26.78
CA GLU A 374 22.05 -17.88 25.98
C GLU A 374 23.07 -17.40 24.92
N LEU A 375 23.81 -18.34 24.34
CA LEU A 375 24.82 -18.00 23.35
C LEU A 375 24.19 -17.38 22.08
N ILE A 376 22.99 -17.83 21.73
CA ILE A 376 22.21 -17.31 20.59
C ILE A 376 21.78 -15.85 20.78
N ASP A 377 21.56 -15.40 22.02
CA ASP A 377 21.24 -14.01 22.38
C ASP A 377 22.42 -13.05 22.23
N CYS A 378 23.62 -13.61 22.08
CA CYS A 378 24.86 -12.85 21.91
C CYS A 378 25.23 -12.67 20.43
N LEU A 379 24.53 -13.34 19.52
CA LEU A 379 24.67 -13.13 18.08
C LEU A 379 24.06 -11.79 17.64
N GLN A 380 24.67 -11.17 16.64
CA GLN A 380 24.10 -9.99 15.98
C GLN A 380 22.95 -10.39 15.06
N LEU A 381 22.07 -9.42 14.75
CA LEU A 381 21.01 -9.58 13.74
C LEU A 381 21.54 -10.15 12.41
N SER A 382 22.70 -9.68 11.94
CA SER A 382 23.31 -10.17 10.70
C SER A 382 23.79 -11.62 10.81
N ASP A 383 24.29 -12.04 11.98
CA ASP A 383 24.69 -13.44 12.22
C ASP A 383 23.46 -14.35 12.28
N LYS A 384 22.41 -13.95 13.00
CA LYS A 384 21.12 -14.68 13.06
C LYS A 384 20.51 -14.84 11.66
N ALA A 385 20.42 -13.75 10.91
CA ALA A 385 19.88 -13.80 9.56
C ALA A 385 20.76 -14.66 8.62
N GLN A 386 22.08 -14.64 8.80
CA GLN A 386 23.00 -15.48 8.03
C GLN A 386 22.76 -16.98 8.28
N ILE A 387 22.45 -17.39 9.51
CA ILE A 387 22.08 -18.78 9.86
C ILE A 387 20.80 -19.18 9.11
N VAL A 388 19.76 -18.34 9.23
CA VAL A 388 18.43 -18.62 8.65
C VAL A 388 18.51 -18.78 7.13
N ILE A 389 19.31 -17.96 6.43
CA ILE A 389 19.43 -18.07 4.97
C ILE A 389 20.27 -19.26 4.50
N GLN A 390 20.95 -19.99 5.40
CA GLN A 390 21.68 -21.20 5.00
C GLN A 390 20.72 -22.37 4.77
N ASP A 391 19.65 -22.45 5.57
CA ASP A 391 18.58 -23.43 5.46
C ASP A 391 17.62 -23.06 4.30
N PRO A 392 17.53 -23.90 3.26
CA PRO A 392 16.67 -23.62 2.10
C PRO A 392 15.19 -23.43 2.47
N VAL A 393 14.69 -24.18 3.45
CA VAL A 393 13.29 -24.10 3.92
C VAL A 393 13.02 -22.77 4.62
N SER A 394 13.97 -22.31 5.43
CA SER A 394 13.90 -20.99 6.07
C SER A 394 14.01 -19.84 5.07
N LEU A 395 14.85 -19.99 4.04
CA LEU A 395 14.97 -19.01 2.96
C LEU A 395 13.66 -18.86 2.17
N GLU A 396 12.99 -19.98 1.90
CA GLU A 396 11.64 -20.04 1.31
C GLU A 396 10.58 -19.43 2.23
N ARG A 397 10.59 -19.76 3.54
CA ARG A 397 9.68 -19.15 4.53
C ARG A 397 9.81 -17.62 4.62
N LEU A 398 10.99 -17.07 4.33
CA LEU A 398 11.24 -15.63 4.33
C LEU A 398 10.86 -14.94 3.01
N GLY A 399 10.43 -15.68 1.97
CA GLY A 399 10.10 -15.12 0.65
C GLY A 399 11.29 -14.51 -0.08
N LEU A 400 12.48 -15.09 0.10
CA LEU A 400 13.73 -14.57 -0.47
C LEU A 400 14.19 -15.43 -1.63
N GLU A 401 14.07 -14.89 -2.86
CA GLU A 401 14.32 -15.58 -4.14
C GLU A 401 15.69 -16.28 -4.27
N SER A 402 16.69 -15.84 -3.52
CA SER A 402 18.02 -16.48 -3.50
C SER A 402 18.85 -16.07 -2.29
N LYS A 403 19.86 -16.88 -1.95
CA LYS A 403 20.90 -16.52 -0.96
C LYS A 403 21.58 -15.16 -1.26
N SER A 404 21.69 -14.78 -2.54
CA SER A 404 22.28 -13.49 -2.94
C SER A 404 21.35 -12.32 -2.62
N VAL A 405 20.06 -12.45 -2.94
CA VAL A 405 19.03 -11.45 -2.59
C VAL A 405 18.90 -11.34 -1.07
N ALA A 406 18.88 -12.48 -0.38
CA ALA A 406 18.81 -12.53 1.08
C ALA A 406 19.98 -11.79 1.75
N LYS A 407 21.22 -12.03 1.30
CA LYS A 407 22.40 -11.29 1.79
C LYS A 407 22.30 -9.78 1.57
N LYS A 408 21.77 -9.34 0.42
CA LYS A 408 21.55 -7.90 0.15
C LYS A 408 20.47 -7.32 1.07
N THR A 409 19.38 -8.04 1.31
CA THR A 409 18.31 -7.63 2.22
C THR A 409 18.81 -7.53 3.65
N ILE A 410 19.57 -8.52 4.13
CA ILE A 410 20.19 -8.50 5.46
C ILE A 410 21.13 -7.31 5.62
N LYS A 411 22.01 -7.06 4.65
CA LYS A 411 22.92 -5.90 4.70
C LYS A 411 22.17 -4.57 4.77
N ARG A 412 21.06 -4.46 4.04
CA ARG A 412 20.19 -3.27 4.07
C ARG A 412 19.45 -3.12 5.41
N LEU A 413 18.96 -4.22 5.99
CA LEU A 413 18.33 -4.22 7.31
C LEU A 413 19.33 -3.86 8.41
N GLU A 414 20.55 -4.40 8.35
CA GLU A 414 21.65 -4.06 9.24
C GLU A 414 22.04 -2.58 9.13
N SER A 415 22.10 -2.05 7.91
CA SER A 415 22.33 -0.63 7.64
C SER A 415 21.25 0.23 8.32
N LEU A 416 19.96 -0.06 8.06
CA LEU A 416 18.86 0.67 8.66
C LEU A 416 18.88 0.59 10.20
N ARG A 417 19.10 -0.60 10.78
CA ARG A 417 19.25 -0.77 12.24
C ARG A 417 20.36 0.12 12.80
N ASN A 418 21.51 0.18 12.14
CA ASN A 418 22.63 1.00 12.58
C ASN A 418 22.31 2.50 12.47
N HIS A 419 21.72 2.95 11.36
CA HIS A 419 21.30 4.35 11.20
C HIS A 419 20.22 4.74 12.24
N LEU A 420 19.31 3.81 12.58
CA LEU A 420 18.32 3.97 13.65
C LEU A 420 18.99 4.13 15.03
N ALA A 421 19.98 3.30 15.35
CA ALA A 421 20.70 3.35 16.62
C ALA A 421 21.58 4.61 16.79
N HIS A 422 22.06 5.20 15.70
CA HIS A 422 22.99 6.34 15.73
C HIS A 422 22.37 7.70 15.39
N ALA A 423 21.04 7.82 15.41
CA ALA A 423 20.34 9.08 15.09
C ALA A 423 20.65 9.65 13.68
N GLN A 424 21.11 8.81 12.74
CA GLN A 424 21.48 9.24 11.39
C GLN A 424 20.24 9.39 10.51
N ASP A 425 20.36 10.15 9.41
CA ASP A 425 19.27 10.34 8.43
C ASP A 425 18.96 9.03 7.71
N ILE A 426 17.77 8.50 7.97
CA ILE A 426 17.28 7.23 7.42
C ILE A 426 16.50 7.41 6.11
N VAL A 427 16.07 8.63 5.81
CA VAL A 427 15.21 8.90 4.65
C VAL A 427 16.02 8.87 3.36
N THR A 428 17.19 9.52 3.33
CA THR A 428 17.99 9.65 2.11
C THR A 428 18.49 8.31 1.56
N HIS A 429 18.82 7.35 2.44
CA HIS A 429 19.50 6.11 2.04
C HIS A 429 18.67 4.83 2.28
N ASP A 430 17.73 4.85 3.24
CA ASP A 430 16.98 3.66 3.65
C ASP A 430 15.49 3.71 3.32
N TRP A 431 14.99 4.73 2.60
CA TRP A 431 13.58 4.78 2.20
C TRP A 431 13.03 3.47 1.60
N PRO A 432 13.73 2.79 0.66
CA PRO A 432 13.24 1.51 0.12
C PRO A 432 13.20 0.37 1.14
N GLN A 433 13.96 0.46 2.23
CA GLN A 433 13.96 -0.51 3.33
C GLN A 433 12.79 -0.21 4.27
N ILE A 434 12.61 1.05 4.62
CA ILE A 434 11.51 1.56 5.45
C ILE A 434 10.16 1.17 4.83
N ALA A 435 9.98 1.43 3.53
CA ALA A 435 8.76 1.05 2.82
C ALA A 435 8.51 -0.47 2.85
N ARG A 436 9.55 -1.30 2.62
CA ARG A 436 9.40 -2.76 2.67
C ARG A 436 9.06 -3.27 4.06
N LEU A 437 9.71 -2.76 5.10
CA LEU A 437 9.42 -3.13 6.49
C LEU A 437 8.02 -2.71 6.93
N SER A 438 7.56 -1.53 6.48
CA SER A 438 6.20 -1.06 6.75
C SER A 438 5.13 -1.98 6.15
N MET A 439 5.35 -2.48 4.93
CA MET A 439 4.43 -3.43 4.30
C MET A 439 4.49 -4.80 4.98
N TRP A 440 5.69 -5.27 5.30
CA TRP A 440 5.87 -6.57 5.94
C TRP A 440 5.18 -6.66 7.29
N ILE A 441 5.31 -5.63 8.14
CA ILE A 441 4.67 -5.63 9.45
C ILE A 441 3.13 -5.61 9.33
N GLU A 442 2.58 -4.94 8.32
CA GLU A 442 1.14 -4.94 8.05
C GLU A 442 0.62 -6.29 7.56
N ASP A 443 1.36 -7.00 6.71
CA ASP A 443 0.97 -8.35 6.26
C ASP A 443 0.98 -9.34 7.43
N MET A 444 1.89 -9.15 8.38
CA MET A 444 1.99 -9.98 9.57
C MET A 444 0.90 -9.76 10.62
N THR A 445 0.29 -8.57 10.66
CA THR A 445 -0.85 -8.30 11.56
C THR A 445 -2.19 -8.75 10.97
N ARG A 446 -2.24 -9.04 9.65
CA ARG A 446 -3.44 -9.51 8.93
C ARG A 446 -3.65 -11.03 8.96
N LYS A 447 -2.59 -11.83 9.18
CA LYS A 447 -2.62 -13.30 9.28
C LYS A 447 -2.69 -13.76 10.74
#